data_AF-A0A1J6KD49-F1
#
_entry.id   AF-A0A1J6KD49-F1
#
_cell.length_a   1.000
_cell.length_b   1.000
_cell.length_c   1.000
_cell.angle_alpha   90.00
_cell.angle_beta   90.00
_cell.angle_gamma   90.00
#
_symmetry.space_group_name_H-M   'P 1'
#
loop_
_entity.id
_entity.type
_entity.pdbx_description
1 polymer ?
#
loop_
_entity_poly.entity_id
_entity_poly.type
_entity_poly.pdbx_seq_one_letter_code
_entity_poly.pdbx_strand_id
1 'polypeptide(L)'
;MCMTNLDKKKVSVFCKTTSSSALMMTEVSGIRKILPDSKICDFNFDPCGYSMNAMEGDASNELLEERCFGPEEFSIALHCDSVGKEVDTELGLDLSGYVCGESNYEVLGEGGPVTYFKFSSSGRCGSPRSILHSWSENEDEEMEKI
;
A
#
# COMPACT_ATOMS: atom_id res chain seq x y z
N MET A 1 2.93 1.91 -3.41
CA MET A 1 1.93 1.50 -2.40
C MET A 1 1.39 0.13 -2.78
N CYS A 2 1.22 -0.77 -1.82
CA CYS A 2 0.61 -2.09 -2.02
C CYS A 2 -0.48 -2.29 -0.96
N MET A 3 -1.65 -2.80 -1.35
CA MET A 3 -2.81 -2.92 -0.48
C MET A 3 -3.34 -4.35 -0.50
N THR A 4 -3.71 -4.90 0.66
CA THR A 4 -4.24 -6.26 0.80
C THR A 4 -5.50 -6.27 1.67
N ASN A 5 -6.26 -7.37 1.63
CA ASN A 5 -7.49 -7.55 2.40
C ASN A 5 -8.47 -6.36 2.26
N LEU A 6 -8.76 -6.02 1.01
CA LEU A 6 -9.62 -4.89 0.67
C LEU A 6 -11.09 -5.12 1.08
N ASP A 7 -11.82 -4.03 1.33
CA ASP A 7 -13.25 -4.10 1.61
C ASP A 7 -14.01 -4.73 0.43
N LYS A 8 -14.73 -5.83 0.70
CA LYS A 8 -15.41 -6.63 -0.32
C LYS A 8 -16.46 -5.84 -1.10
N LYS A 9 -17.16 -4.89 -0.46
CA LYS A 9 -18.18 -4.05 -1.11
C LYS A 9 -17.55 -3.00 -2.00
N LYS A 10 -16.40 -2.45 -1.60
CA LYS A 10 -15.63 -1.51 -2.44
C LYS A 10 -15.03 -2.21 -3.65
N VAL A 11 -14.44 -3.40 -3.45
CA VAL A 11 -13.82 -4.15 -4.55
C VAL A 11 -14.82 -4.73 -5.54
N SER A 12 -16.06 -5.04 -5.12
CA SER A 12 -17.07 -5.58 -6.04
C SER A 12 -17.34 -4.66 -7.23
N VAL A 13 -17.12 -3.35 -7.09
CA VAL A 13 -17.21 -2.36 -8.18
C VAL A 13 -16.33 -2.76 -9.37
N PHE A 14 -15.19 -3.42 -9.16
CA PHE A 14 -14.25 -3.82 -10.22
C PHE A 14 -14.60 -5.16 -10.89
N CYS A 15 -15.82 -5.66 -10.71
CA CYS A 15 -16.34 -6.80 -11.42
C CYS A 15 -17.41 -6.37 -12.44
N LYS A 16 -17.41 -6.98 -13.63
CA LYS A 16 -18.39 -6.66 -14.68
C LYS A 16 -19.84 -7.00 -14.33
N THR A 17 -20.03 -7.87 -13.36
CA THR A 17 -21.35 -8.14 -12.76
C THR A 17 -21.93 -6.93 -12.03
N THR A 18 -21.06 -6.02 -11.56
CA THR A 18 -21.45 -4.83 -10.79
C THR A 18 -21.31 -3.55 -11.62
N SER A 19 -20.23 -3.42 -12.40
CA SER A 19 -19.96 -2.23 -13.24
C SER A 19 -19.72 -2.63 -14.70
N SER A 20 -20.49 -2.06 -15.62
CA SER A 20 -20.45 -2.46 -17.04
C SER A 20 -19.28 -1.89 -17.85
N SER A 21 -18.56 -0.88 -17.35
CA SER A 21 -17.46 -0.23 -18.06
C SER A 21 -16.33 0.23 -17.13
N ALA A 22 -15.13 0.42 -17.69
CA ALA A 22 -13.98 0.97 -16.97
C ALA A 22 -14.26 2.38 -16.42
N LEU A 23 -14.89 3.25 -17.22
CA LEU A 23 -15.33 4.57 -16.79
C LEU A 23 -16.21 4.51 -15.53
N MET A 24 -17.18 3.59 -15.49
CA MET A 24 -18.04 3.41 -14.31
C MET A 24 -17.23 2.95 -13.09
N MET A 25 -16.26 2.05 -13.28
CA MET A 25 -15.37 1.62 -12.19
C MET A 25 -14.56 2.80 -11.64
N THR A 26 -14.04 3.67 -12.51
CA THR A 26 -13.30 4.89 -12.15
C THR A 26 -14.13 5.87 -11.32
N GLU A 27 -15.38 6.12 -11.74
CA GLU A 27 -16.27 7.08 -11.07
C GLU A 27 -16.84 6.53 -9.75
N VAL A 28 -17.37 5.31 -9.75
CA VAL A 28 -18.07 4.72 -8.59
C VAL A 28 -17.11 4.36 -7.45
N SER A 29 -15.89 3.92 -7.78
CA SER A 29 -14.88 3.61 -6.76
C SER A 29 -14.31 4.86 -6.07
N GLY A 30 -14.52 6.04 -6.66
CA GLY A 30 -13.90 7.28 -6.21
C GLY A 30 -12.49 7.51 -6.74
N ILE A 31 -11.94 6.62 -7.59
CA ILE A 31 -10.61 6.80 -8.20
C ILE A 31 -10.49 8.14 -8.91
N ARG A 32 -11.57 8.59 -9.58
CA ARG A 32 -11.59 9.91 -10.24
C ARG A 32 -11.25 11.07 -9.28
N LYS A 33 -11.59 10.94 -8.00
CA LYS A 33 -11.38 11.99 -6.99
C LYS A 33 -9.93 12.05 -6.48
N ILE A 34 -9.11 11.02 -6.75
CA ILE A 34 -7.70 11.01 -6.35
C ILE A 34 -6.94 12.09 -7.11
N LEU A 35 -7.16 12.20 -8.43
CA LEU A 35 -6.58 13.22 -9.30
C LEU A 35 -7.68 13.79 -10.21
N PRO A 36 -8.52 14.72 -9.70
CA PRO A 36 -9.73 15.19 -10.38
C PRO A 36 -9.50 15.75 -11.78
N ASP A 37 -8.39 16.46 -11.95
CA ASP A 37 -8.02 17.17 -13.17
C ASP A 37 -7.16 16.32 -14.12
N SER A 38 -6.83 15.10 -13.72
CA SER A 38 -6.07 14.18 -14.56
C SER A 38 -6.87 13.64 -15.74
N LYS A 39 -6.15 13.36 -16.82
CA LYS A 39 -6.66 12.55 -17.93
C LYS A 39 -6.42 11.08 -17.60
N ILE A 40 -7.51 10.37 -17.30
CA ILE A 40 -7.49 8.94 -16.99
C ILE A 40 -7.63 8.10 -18.27
N CYS A 41 -6.78 7.10 -18.42
CA CYS A 41 -6.88 6.02 -19.39
C CYS A 41 -7.16 4.72 -18.60
N ASP A 42 -8.42 4.32 -18.54
CA ASP A 42 -8.87 3.15 -17.77
C ASP A 42 -9.18 1.94 -18.66
N PHE A 43 -9.15 0.76 -18.05
CA PHE A 43 -9.45 -0.51 -18.69
C PHE A 43 -10.03 -1.50 -17.68
N ASN A 44 -11.09 -2.22 -18.05
CA ASN A 44 -11.70 -3.26 -17.22
C ASN A 44 -11.52 -4.66 -17.83
N PHE A 45 -11.15 -5.61 -16.98
CA PHE A 45 -10.91 -6.99 -17.35
C PHE A 45 -12.15 -7.87 -17.14
N ASP A 46 -12.15 -9.04 -17.79
CA ASP A 46 -13.23 -10.02 -17.72
C ASP A 46 -12.83 -11.24 -16.87
N PRO A 47 -13.70 -11.73 -15.95
CA PRO A 47 -14.97 -11.13 -15.52
C PRO A 47 -14.80 -9.99 -14.50
N CYS A 48 -13.62 -9.87 -13.90
CA CYS A 48 -13.27 -8.82 -12.94
C CYS A 48 -11.83 -8.34 -13.17
N GLY A 49 -11.56 -7.14 -12.71
CA GLY A 49 -10.26 -6.49 -12.76
C GLY A 49 -10.36 -5.12 -13.40
N TYR A 50 -9.46 -4.23 -12.98
CA TYR A 50 -9.40 -2.86 -13.45
C TYR A 50 -7.94 -2.41 -13.45
N SER A 51 -7.55 -1.62 -14.45
CA SER A 51 -6.26 -0.93 -14.49
C SER A 51 -6.47 0.46 -15.06
N MET A 52 -5.66 1.41 -14.62
CA MET A 52 -5.69 2.76 -15.15
C MET A 52 -4.29 3.36 -15.15
N ASN A 53 -4.10 4.32 -16.04
CA ASN A 53 -3.03 5.29 -15.99
C ASN A 53 -3.67 6.69 -15.92
N ALA A 54 -2.98 7.64 -15.31
CA ALA A 54 -3.39 9.03 -15.28
C ALA A 54 -2.23 9.93 -15.71
N MET A 55 -2.55 11.00 -16.44
CA MET A 55 -1.63 12.10 -16.71
C MET A 55 -2.26 13.38 -16.21
N GLU A 56 -1.55 14.10 -15.34
CA GLU A 56 -1.94 15.40 -14.83
C GLU A 56 -0.86 16.42 -15.24
N GLY A 57 -1.27 17.64 -15.56
CA GLY A 57 -0.35 18.73 -15.91
C GLY A 57 0.36 19.30 -14.68
N ASP A 58 0.58 20.62 -14.67
CA ASP A 58 1.07 21.32 -13.48
C ASP A 58 -0.01 21.26 -12.38
N ALA A 59 0.06 20.21 -11.54
CA ALA A 59 -0.97 19.90 -10.56
C ALA A 59 -0.96 20.88 -9.37
N SER A 60 -2.15 21.36 -9.01
CA SER A 60 -2.43 21.90 -7.68
C SER A 60 -2.71 20.75 -6.72
N ASN A 61 -2.00 20.67 -5.60
CA ASN A 61 -1.97 19.53 -4.66
C ASN A 61 -3.25 19.35 -3.80
N GLU A 62 -4.45 19.43 -4.37
CA GLU A 62 -5.69 19.14 -3.63
C GLU A 62 -6.06 17.66 -3.79
N LEU A 63 -5.30 16.78 -3.13
CA LEU A 63 -5.67 15.38 -2.98
C LEU A 63 -6.87 15.29 -2.02
N LEU A 64 -8.02 14.84 -2.51
CA LEU A 64 -9.17 14.54 -1.67
C LEU A 64 -9.01 13.16 -1.05
N GLU A 65 -9.01 13.09 0.29
CA GLU A 65 -8.96 11.84 1.04
C GLU A 65 -10.26 11.02 0.87
N GLU A 66 -10.39 10.29 -0.23
CA GLU A 66 -11.43 9.28 -0.40
C GLU A 66 -10.81 7.87 -0.46
N ARG A 67 -11.27 6.98 0.44
CA ARG A 67 -10.74 5.61 0.54
C ARG A 67 -11.36 4.71 -0.52
N CYS A 68 -10.80 4.70 -1.71
CA CYS A 68 -11.32 3.92 -2.83
C CYS A 68 -11.39 2.40 -2.54
N PHE A 69 -10.42 1.87 -1.78
CA PHE A 69 -10.23 0.41 -1.64
C PHE A 69 -10.48 -0.14 -0.23
N GLY A 70 -10.36 0.71 0.81
CA GLY A 70 -10.54 0.29 2.21
C GLY A 70 -9.73 -0.95 2.62
N PRO A 71 -8.39 -0.94 2.50
CA PRO A 71 -7.55 -2.08 2.92
C PRO A 71 -7.59 -2.34 4.43
N GLU A 72 -7.39 -3.58 4.87
CA GLU A 72 -7.04 -3.84 6.28
C GLU A 72 -5.55 -3.61 6.55
N GLU A 73 -4.71 -3.84 5.55
CA GLU A 73 -3.25 -3.66 5.59
C GLU A 73 -2.78 -3.04 4.26
N PHE A 74 -1.83 -2.11 4.35
CA PHE A 74 -1.12 -1.62 3.18
C PHE A 74 0.31 -1.23 3.52
N SER A 75 1.16 -1.17 2.50
CA SER A 75 2.54 -0.70 2.60
C SER A 75 2.84 0.40 1.60
N ILE A 76 3.78 1.26 1.95
CA ILE A 76 4.26 2.36 1.12
C ILE A 76 5.78 2.28 1.06
N ALA A 77 6.34 2.24 -0.14
CA ALA A 77 7.76 2.48 -0.37
C ALA A 77 7.89 3.87 -0.98
N LEU A 78 8.62 4.75 -0.29
CA LEU A 78 8.92 6.12 -0.72
C LEU A 78 10.37 6.20 -1.13
N HIS A 79 10.62 6.62 -2.34
CA HIS A 79 11.96 6.92 -2.86
C HIS A 79 12.07 8.43 -3.04
N CYS A 80 13.13 9.05 -2.51
CA CYS A 80 13.33 10.49 -2.59
C CYS A 80 14.78 10.81 -2.96
N ASP A 81 14.97 11.40 -4.14
CA ASP A 81 16.29 11.75 -4.69
C ASP A 81 16.70 13.21 -4.43
N SER A 82 16.00 13.91 -3.53
CA SER A 82 16.39 15.29 -3.19
C SER A 82 17.54 15.30 -2.18
N VAL A 83 18.75 15.57 -2.68
CA VAL A 83 19.96 15.85 -1.89
C VAL A 83 19.63 16.79 -0.73
N GLY A 84 19.83 16.33 0.50
CA GLY A 84 19.79 17.16 1.71
C GLY A 84 18.41 17.44 2.32
N LYS A 85 17.34 16.80 1.85
CA LYS A 85 16.10 16.70 2.61
C LYS A 85 16.05 15.33 3.26
N GLU A 86 16.34 15.28 4.56
CA GLU A 86 15.92 14.17 5.39
C GLU A 86 14.41 14.04 5.14
N VAL A 87 13.98 12.90 4.59
CA VAL A 87 12.56 12.57 4.55
C VAL A 87 12.20 12.45 6.01
N ASP A 88 11.64 13.53 6.56
CA ASP A 88 11.23 13.58 7.94
C ASP A 88 10.45 12.28 8.18
N THR A 89 10.88 11.48 9.14
CA THR A 89 10.19 10.22 9.47
C THR A 89 8.76 10.52 9.92
N GLU A 90 8.48 11.80 10.18
CA GLU A 90 7.18 12.46 10.26
C GLU A 90 6.74 13.15 8.95
N LEU A 91 6.83 12.48 7.79
CA LEU A 91 5.77 12.67 6.80
C LEU A 91 4.50 12.35 7.59
N GLY A 92 3.79 13.40 8.02
CA GLY A 92 2.59 13.38 8.86
C GLY A 92 1.45 12.67 8.16
N LEU A 93 1.65 11.39 7.85
CA LEU A 93 0.70 10.43 7.38
C LEU A 93 -0.16 10.09 8.60
N ASP A 94 -0.87 11.08 9.12
CA ASP A 94 -2.01 10.87 10.00
C ASP A 94 -3.13 10.24 9.17
N LEU A 95 -2.92 8.97 8.83
CA LEU A 95 -3.88 8.18 8.10
C LEU A 95 -4.91 7.68 9.11
N SER A 96 -5.90 8.53 9.37
CA SER A 96 -6.94 8.29 10.36
C SER A 96 -7.45 6.83 10.33
N GLY A 97 -7.36 6.11 11.45
CA GLY A 97 -7.81 4.71 11.50
C GLY A 97 -6.82 3.67 10.96
N TYR A 98 -5.56 4.04 10.73
CA TYR A 98 -4.44 3.11 10.57
C TYR A 98 -3.31 3.44 11.54
N VAL A 99 -2.53 2.43 11.90
CA VAL A 99 -1.34 2.56 12.72
C VAL A 99 -0.15 2.06 11.90
N CYS A 100 0.93 2.83 11.88
CA CYS A 100 2.21 2.39 11.34
C CYS A 100 2.83 1.36 12.29
N GLY A 101 3.01 0.13 11.83
CA GLY A 101 3.59 -0.96 12.62
C GLY A 101 5.10 -1.13 12.41
N GLU A 102 5.58 -0.90 11.19
CA GLU A 102 6.99 -1.07 10.82
C GLU A 102 7.41 0.07 9.87
N SER A 103 8.63 0.58 10.05
CA SER A 103 9.30 1.50 9.13
C SER A 103 10.74 1.05 8.93
N ASN A 104 11.19 0.94 7.68
CA ASN A 104 12.55 0.55 7.32
C ASN A 104 13.15 1.58 6.37
N TYR A 105 14.36 2.07 6.67
CA TYR A 105 15.09 3.00 5.83
C TYR A 105 16.32 2.31 5.24
N GLU A 106 16.51 2.41 3.93
CA GLU A 106 17.62 1.78 3.23
C GLU A 106 18.19 2.71 2.14
N VAL A 107 19.52 2.74 2.00
CA VAL A 107 20.21 3.49 0.95
C VAL A 107 20.68 2.53 -0.13
N LEU A 108 20.11 2.63 -1.33
CA LEU A 108 20.39 1.73 -2.46
C LEU A 108 21.57 2.23 -3.32
N GLY A 109 22.68 2.57 -2.69
CA GLY A 109 23.87 3.13 -3.35
C GLY A 109 23.57 4.43 -4.10
N GLU A 110 24.01 4.51 -5.37
CA GLU A 110 23.71 5.63 -6.28
C GLU A 110 22.20 5.79 -6.58
N GLY A 111 21.40 4.78 -6.26
CA GLY A 111 19.95 4.81 -6.42
C GLY A 111 19.25 5.67 -5.37
N GLY A 112 19.94 6.22 -4.37
CA GLY A 112 19.33 7.05 -3.32
C GLY A 112 18.55 6.27 -2.26
N PRO A 113 17.97 6.97 -1.27
CA PRO A 113 17.27 6.34 -0.15
C PRO A 113 15.85 5.91 -0.48
N VAL A 114 15.45 4.75 0.05
CA VAL A 114 14.08 4.25 0.07
C VAL A 114 13.63 4.07 1.52
N THR A 115 12.46 4.59 1.86
CA THR A 115 11.79 4.32 3.13
C THR A 115 10.55 3.49 2.90
N TYR A 116 10.48 2.33 3.55
CA TYR A 116 9.34 1.43 3.53
C TYR A 116 8.54 1.57 4.82
N PHE A 117 7.22 1.69 4.70
CA PHE A 117 6.28 1.77 5.80
C PHE A 117 5.21 0.69 5.66
N LYS A 118 4.80 0.11 6.79
CA LYS A 118 3.70 -0.86 6.86
C LYS A 118 2.62 -0.39 7.82
N PHE A 119 1.38 -0.37 7.35
CA PHE A 119 0.23 0.12 8.09
C PHE A 119 -0.84 -0.97 8.24
N SER A 120 -1.51 -0.97 9.38
CA SER A 120 -2.65 -1.86 9.66
C SER A 120 -3.82 -1.06 10.25
N SER A 121 -5.05 -1.46 9.94
CA SER A 121 -6.25 -0.78 10.43
C SER A 121 -6.32 -0.84 11.97
N SER A 122 -6.62 0.30 12.60
CA SER A 122 -6.73 0.41 14.06
C SER A 122 -7.92 -0.34 14.66
N GLY A 123 -8.86 -0.83 13.83
CA GLY A 123 -10.15 -1.40 14.24
C GLY A 123 -10.21 -2.91 14.43
N ARG A 124 -9.13 -3.67 14.21
CA ARG A 124 -9.09 -5.14 14.36
C ARG A 124 -7.85 -5.61 15.12
N CYS A 125 -7.75 -5.26 16.40
CA CYS A 125 -6.80 -5.92 17.30
C CYS A 125 -7.32 -7.32 17.67
N GLY A 126 -7.14 -8.26 16.76
CA GLY A 126 -7.06 -9.69 17.09
C GLY A 126 -5.61 -10.09 16.92
N SER A 127 -4.72 -9.63 17.80
CA SER A 127 -3.31 -10.05 17.79
C SER A 127 -3.23 -11.57 17.65
N PRO A 128 -2.64 -12.11 16.57
CA PRO A 128 -2.20 -13.50 16.58
C PRO A 128 -1.12 -13.56 17.66
N ARG A 129 -1.33 -14.35 18.71
CA ARG A 129 -0.28 -14.60 19.71
C ARG A 129 0.93 -15.14 18.98
N SER A 130 2.06 -14.44 19.07
CA SER A 130 3.35 -14.94 18.63
C SER A 130 3.67 -16.19 19.44
N ILE A 131 3.55 -17.38 18.84
CA ILE A 131 4.21 -18.59 19.36
C ILE A 131 5.61 -18.56 18.75
N LEU A 132 6.46 -17.67 19.26
CA LEU A 132 7.89 -17.73 18.98
C LEU A 132 8.43 -18.89 19.83
N HIS A 133 8.50 -20.09 19.27
CA HIS A 133 9.41 -21.10 19.78
C HIS A 133 10.82 -20.62 19.46
N SER A 134 11.52 -20.20 20.52
CA SER A 134 12.95 -19.89 20.52
C SER A 134 13.70 -21.02 19.81
N TRP A 135 14.37 -20.69 18.70
CA TRP A 135 15.37 -21.57 18.12
C TRP A 135 16.53 -21.57 19.10
N SER A 136 16.66 -22.63 19.88
CA SER A 136 17.84 -22.85 20.69
C SER A 136 18.97 -23.27 19.76
N GLU A 137 20.05 -22.51 19.77
CA GLU A 137 21.31 -22.88 19.15
C GLU A 137 21.78 -24.19 19.77
N ASN A 138 21.81 -25.27 18.98
CA ASN A 138 22.59 -26.46 19.33
C ASN A 138 23.97 -26.30 18.70
N GLU A 139 24.94 -25.94 19.52
CA GLU A 139 26.34 -26.26 19.29
C GLU A 139 26.52 -27.74 19.63
N ASP A 140 26.73 -28.61 18.63
CA ASP A 140 27.19 -29.98 18.86
C ASP A 140 28.52 -30.17 18.10
N GLU A 141 29.63 -30.03 18.84
CA GLU A 141 30.94 -30.57 18.51
C GLU A 141 31.06 -32.03 18.99
N GLU A 142 31.95 -32.77 18.30
CA GLU A 142 32.63 -34.03 18.62
C GLU A 142 32.04 -35.41 18.22
N MET A 143 32.62 -35.94 17.12
CA MET A 143 33.48 -37.13 16.99
C MET A 143 33.25 -38.46 17.74
N GLU A 144 33.60 -39.53 17.00
CA GLU A 144 33.73 -40.98 17.30
C GLU A 144 32.40 -41.77 17.40
N LYS A 145 32.23 -42.99 16.87
CA LYS A 145 33.13 -44.07 16.41
C LYS A 145 32.26 -45.13 15.68
N ILE A 146 32.68 -45.67 14.53
CA ILE A 146 32.68 -47.13 14.21
C ILE A 146 33.82 -47.38 13.23
#